data_AF-A0A0K0DC01-F1
#
_entry.id   AF-A0A0K0DC01-F1
#
_cell.length_a   1.000
_cell.length_b   1.000
_cell.length_c   1.000
_cell.angle_alpha   90.00
_cell.angle_beta   90.00
_cell.angle_gamma   90.00
#
_symmetry.space_group_name_H-M   'P 1'
#
loop_
_entity.id
_entity.type
_entity.pdbx_description
1 polymer ?
#
loop_
_entity_poly.entity_id
_entity_poly.type
_entity_poly.pdbx_seq_one_letter_code
_entity_poly.pdbx_strand_id
1 'polypeptide(L)'
;MDITTVELDPAILRIAKKWYALDEDYRHRVIIDDGLNYVKCAAESVVHLDICTTDPDAKSLCPIDIFFTEEAVRVLSKLISERGILNSKTGNRYFTWHASKLLARFFYISTDFALERKISRFFTSSFSLFFRIT
;
A
#
# COMPACT_ATOMS: atom_id res chain seq x y z
N MET A 1 14.47 12.30 -3.62
CA MET A 1 13.31 11.44 -3.30
C MET A 1 12.17 12.39 -3.06
N ASP A 2 11.18 12.41 -3.95
CA ASP A 2 9.96 13.23 -3.82
C ASP A 2 8.86 12.30 -3.30
N ILE A 3 8.29 12.62 -2.14
CA ILE A 3 7.38 11.77 -1.39
C ILE A 3 6.12 12.56 -1.10
N THR A 4 4.99 11.96 -1.48
CA THR A 4 3.68 12.40 -1.02
C THR A 4 3.12 11.36 -0.09
N THR A 5 2.89 11.75 1.17
CA THR A 5 2.17 10.92 2.13
C THR A 5 0.72 11.40 2.16
N VAL A 6 -0.23 10.51 1.90
CA VAL A 6 -1.66 10.81 2.05
C VAL A 6 -2.11 10.16 3.36
N GLU A 7 -2.58 10.98 4.29
CA GLU A 7 -3.03 10.57 5.61
C GLU A 7 -4.48 10.99 5.82
N LEU A 8 -5.30 10.09 6.35
CA LEU A 8 -6.72 10.36 6.57
C LEU A 8 -6.94 11.15 7.87
N ASP A 9 -6.17 10.88 8.92
CA ASP A 9 -6.35 11.49 10.24
C ASP A 9 -5.37 12.65 10.50
N PRO A 10 -5.84 13.91 10.55
CA PRO A 10 -4.98 15.06 10.86
C PRO A 10 -4.35 15.00 12.26
N ALA A 11 -4.91 14.21 13.19
CA ALA A 11 -4.30 14.00 14.50
C ALA A 11 -2.98 13.24 14.40
N ILE A 12 -2.85 12.28 13.47
CA ILE A 12 -1.60 11.54 13.23
C ILE A 12 -0.52 12.49 12.71
N LEU A 13 -0.85 13.37 11.75
CA LEU A 13 0.09 14.39 11.27
C LEU A 13 0.58 15.30 12.41
N ARG A 14 -0.34 15.73 13.29
CA ARG A 14 0.02 16.56 14.46
C ARG A 14 0.95 15.81 15.42
N ILE A 15 0.70 14.53 15.67
CA ILE A 15 1.57 13.68 16.52
C ILE A 15 2.93 13.50 15.86
N ALA A 16 2.98 13.18 14.57
CA ALA A 16 4.20 12.99 13.81
C ALA A 16 5.10 14.23 13.83
N LYS A 17 4.53 15.42 13.59
CA LYS A 17 5.26 16.69 13.67
C LYS A 17 5.77 16.99 15.07
N LYS A 18 4.93 16.78 16.10
CA LYS A 18 5.26 17.15 17.48
C LYS A 18 6.27 16.20 18.14
N TRP A 19 6.15 14.90 17.88
CA TRP A 19 6.84 13.86 18.66
C TRP A 19 7.82 13.01 17.85
N TYR A 20 7.70 12.99 16.51
CA TYR A 20 8.52 12.15 15.64
C TYR A 20 9.37 12.96 14.65
N ALA A 21 9.48 14.27 14.86
CA ALA A 21 10.30 15.18 14.04
C ALA A 21 9.99 15.08 12.53
N LEU A 22 8.73 14.82 12.19
CA LEU A 22 8.27 14.92 10.81
C LEU A 22 8.37 16.39 10.37
N ASP A 23 9.19 16.64 9.36
CA ASP A 23 9.33 17.93 8.71
C ASP A 23 8.92 17.83 7.24
N GLU A 24 8.19 18.83 6.77
CA GLU A 24 7.72 18.90 5.39
C GLU A 24 8.62 19.86 4.61
N ASP A 25 9.08 19.44 3.44
CA ASP A 25 9.88 20.28 2.54
C ASP A 25 9.36 20.14 1.10
N TYR A 26 10.06 20.74 0.14
CA TYR A 26 9.71 20.65 -1.27
C TYR A 26 9.77 19.21 -1.84
N ARG A 27 10.33 18.25 -1.09
CA ARG A 27 10.50 16.84 -1.45
C ARG A 27 9.68 15.89 -0.57
N HIS A 28 9.11 16.36 0.54
CA HIS A 28 8.23 15.56 1.37
C HIS A 28 7.03 16.40 1.82
N ARG A 29 5.85 16.02 1.34
CA ARG A 29 4.57 16.67 1.66
C ARG A 29 3.60 15.66 2.24
N VAL A 30 2.80 16.10 3.20
CA VAL A 30 1.69 15.34 3.74
C VAL A 30 0.37 16.00 3.33
N ILE A 31 -0.49 15.22 2.71
CA ILE A 31 -1.82 15.64 2.27
C ILE A 31 -2.84 14.95 3.17
N ILE A 32 -3.71 15.76 3.80
CA ILE A 32 -4.85 15.24 4.55
C ILE A 32 -6.00 15.00 3.58
N ASP A 33 -6.19 13.75 3.16
CA ASP A 33 -7.26 13.35 2.23
C ASP A 33 -7.51 11.83 2.31
N ASP A 34 -8.60 11.37 1.72
CA ASP A 34 -8.84 9.96 1.46
C ASP A 34 -7.89 9.49 0.35
N GLY A 35 -7.07 8.47 0.66
CA GLY A 35 -6.14 7.85 -0.27
C GLY A 35 -6.79 7.47 -1.61
N LEU A 36 -8.02 6.93 -1.62
CA LEU A 36 -8.73 6.54 -2.86
C LEU A 36 -9.21 7.74 -3.68
N ASN A 37 -9.41 8.91 -3.07
CA ASN A 37 -9.74 10.13 -3.79
C ASN A 37 -8.50 10.77 -4.39
N TYR A 38 -7.41 10.83 -3.63
CA TYR A 38 -6.14 11.39 -4.09
C TYR A 38 -5.60 10.69 -5.33
N VAL A 39 -5.65 9.35 -5.34
CA VAL A 39 -5.07 8.53 -6.41
C VAL A 39 -5.75 8.66 -7.78
N LYS A 40 -6.93 9.29 -7.86
CA LYS A 40 -7.64 9.48 -9.14
C LYS A 40 -6.94 10.49 -10.06
N CYS A 41 -6.08 11.35 -9.51
CA CYS A 41 -5.48 12.49 -10.21
C CYS A 41 -3.94 12.41 -10.31
N ALA A 42 -3.31 11.37 -9.74
CA ALA A 42 -1.86 11.25 -9.63
C ALA A 42 -1.31 10.16 -10.57
N ALA A 43 -0.03 10.29 -10.95
CA ALA A 43 0.73 9.29 -11.69
C ALA A 43 2.07 9.10 -10.98
N GLU A 44 2.25 7.97 -10.30
CA GLU A 44 3.37 7.72 -9.40
C GLU A 44 4.24 6.56 -9.87
N SER A 45 5.54 6.65 -9.56
CA SER A 45 6.49 5.57 -9.87
C SER A 45 6.47 4.47 -8.80
N VAL A 46 6.22 4.82 -7.54
CA VAL A 46 6.17 3.86 -6.43
C VAL A 46 5.04 4.27 -5.51
N VAL A 47 4.19 3.32 -5.16
CA VAL A 47 3.07 3.51 -4.24
C VAL A 47 3.23 2.54 -3.08
N HIS A 48 3.22 3.06 -1.86
CA HIS A 48 3.26 2.26 -0.65
C HIS A 48 1.94 2.38 0.10
N LEU A 49 1.23 1.26 0.25
CA LEU A 49 -0.02 1.17 1.01
C LEU A 49 0.27 0.61 2.40
N ASP A 50 0.17 1.47 3.41
CA ASP A 50 0.20 1.11 4.84
C ASP A 50 -1.08 1.59 5.53
N ILE A 51 -2.22 1.11 5.03
CA ILE A 51 -3.56 1.57 5.46
C ILE A 51 -4.20 0.46 6.28
N CYS A 52 -4.12 0.56 7.60
CA CYS A 52 -4.59 -0.48 8.51
C CYS A 52 -5.84 -0.07 9.29
N THR A 53 -6.60 -1.07 9.75
CA THR A 53 -7.67 -0.90 10.73
C THR A 53 -7.39 -1.72 11.99
N THR A 54 -7.92 -1.24 13.11
CA THR A 54 -7.96 -1.98 14.38
C THR A 54 -9.31 -2.65 14.63
N ASP A 55 -10.24 -2.56 13.67
CA ASP A 55 -11.54 -3.22 13.73
C ASP A 55 -11.35 -4.76 13.76
N PRO A 56 -11.77 -5.45 14.84
CA PRO A 56 -11.62 -6.90 14.94
C PRO A 56 -12.49 -7.68 13.95
N ASP A 57 -13.54 -7.05 13.41
CA ASP A 57 -14.48 -7.68 12.47
C ASP A 57 -14.08 -7.47 11.00
N ALA A 58 -13.01 -6.71 10.74
CA ALA A 58 -12.49 -6.50 9.39
C ALA A 58 -11.89 -7.79 8.81
N LYS A 59 -12.15 -8.06 7.52
CA LYS A 59 -11.65 -9.29 6.87
C LYS A 59 -10.14 -9.23 6.63
N SER A 60 -9.62 -8.04 6.40
CA SER A 60 -8.22 -7.70 6.31
C SER A 60 -7.89 -6.50 7.18
N LEU A 61 -6.87 -6.67 8.03
CA LEU A 61 -6.39 -5.62 8.92
C LEU A 61 -5.49 -4.63 8.20
N CYS A 62 -4.69 -5.08 7.22
CA CYS A 62 -3.75 -4.26 6.46
C CYS A 62 -3.53 -4.88 5.07
N PRO A 63 -3.84 -4.18 3.97
CA PRO A 63 -4.73 -3.02 3.93
C PRO A 63 -6.15 -3.35 4.38
N ILE A 64 -6.95 -2.33 4.66
CA ILE A 64 -8.39 -2.49 4.89
C ILE A 64 -9.11 -3.03 3.63
N ASP A 65 -10.24 -3.71 3.83
CA ASP A 65 -10.95 -4.48 2.79
C ASP A 65 -11.27 -3.70 1.49
N ILE A 66 -11.55 -2.40 1.61
CA ILE A 66 -11.92 -1.56 0.45
C ILE A 66 -10.80 -1.47 -0.60
N PHE A 67 -9.53 -1.64 -0.21
CA PHE A 67 -8.40 -1.63 -1.15
C PHE A 67 -8.27 -2.92 -1.97
N PHE A 68 -9.07 -3.94 -1.65
CA PHE A 68 -9.15 -5.20 -2.41
C PHE A 68 -10.41 -5.31 -3.27
N THR A 69 -11.15 -4.21 -3.47
CA THR A 69 -12.26 -4.20 -4.45
C THR A 69 -11.71 -4.04 -5.87
N GLU A 70 -12.45 -4.51 -6.88
CA GLU A 70 -12.02 -4.37 -8.27
C GLU A 70 -11.91 -2.89 -8.66
N GLU A 71 -12.79 -2.04 -8.13
CA GLU A 71 -12.79 -0.60 -8.33
C GLU A 71 -11.52 0.03 -7.78
N ALA A 72 -11.14 -0.28 -6.53
CA ALA A 72 -9.94 0.26 -5.91
C ALA A 72 -8.68 -0.22 -6.64
N VAL A 73 -8.57 -1.51 -6.95
CA VAL A 73 -7.43 -2.07 -7.69
C VAL A 73 -7.29 -1.44 -9.07
N ARG A 74 -8.41 -1.19 -9.77
CA ARG A 74 -8.42 -0.52 -11.08
C ARG A 74 -7.98 0.94 -11.00
N VAL A 75 -8.30 1.64 -9.90
CA VAL A 75 -7.82 3.00 -9.67
C VAL A 75 -6.32 2.98 -9.37
N LEU A 76 -5.86 2.09 -8.49
CA LEU A 76 -4.44 1.92 -8.17
C LEU A 76 -3.61 1.51 -9.39
N SER A 77 -4.16 0.69 -10.29
CA SER A 77 -3.46 0.29 -11.52
C SER A 77 -3.27 1.44 -12.50
N LYS A 78 -4.14 2.47 -12.45
CA LYS A 78 -4.02 3.68 -13.29
C LYS A 78 -3.08 4.72 -12.68
N LEU A 79 -2.99 4.74 -11.35
CA LEU A 79 -2.07 5.59 -10.59
C LEU A 79 -0.61 5.22 -10.88
N ILE A 80 -0.30 3.94 -11.06
CA ILE A 80 1.08 3.46 -11.15
C ILE A 80 1.50 3.44 -12.61
N SER A 81 2.66 4.03 -12.90
CA SER A 81 3.26 3.96 -14.24
C SER A 81 3.50 2.52 -14.70
N GLU A 82 3.69 2.26 -16.00
CA GLU A 82 3.89 0.90 -16.54
C GLU A 82 5.01 0.09 -15.85
N ARG A 83 6.02 0.78 -15.30
CA ARG A 83 7.14 0.15 -14.58
C ARG A 83 7.15 0.45 -13.08
N GLY A 84 6.06 1.04 -12.59
CA GLY A 84 5.95 1.42 -11.20
C GLY A 84 5.64 0.22 -10.30
N ILE A 85 5.84 0.42 -9.00
CA ILE A 85 5.72 -0.65 -8.01
C ILE A 85 4.62 -0.29 -7.01
N LEU A 86 3.66 -1.20 -6.84
CA LEU A 86 2.74 -1.20 -5.71
C LEU A 86 3.32 -2.07 -4.61
N ASN A 87 3.63 -1.48 -3.47
CA ASN A 87 4.02 -2.20 -2.26
C ASN A 87 2.91 -2.06 -1.21
N SER A 88 2.52 -3.17 -0.60
CA SER A 88 1.48 -3.18 0.42
C SER A 88 1.90 -4.10 1.56
N LYS A 89 1.74 -3.64 2.80
CA LYS A 89 1.93 -4.47 3.99
C LYS A 89 0.70 -5.36 4.19
N THR A 90 0.90 -6.67 4.31
CA THR A 90 -0.19 -7.62 4.56
C THR A 90 -0.23 -8.05 6.03
N GLY A 91 -1.38 -7.83 6.68
CA GLY A 91 -1.56 -8.02 8.12
C GLY A 91 -2.05 -9.41 8.56
N ASN A 92 -2.42 -10.31 7.64
CA ASN A 92 -3.04 -11.58 7.98
C ASN A 92 -2.74 -12.71 6.96
N ARG A 93 -2.46 -13.93 7.43
CA ARG A 93 -2.09 -15.08 6.55
C ARG A 93 -3.27 -15.64 5.73
N TYR A 94 -4.51 -15.41 6.18
CA TYR A 94 -5.69 -16.09 5.64
C TYR A 94 -6.33 -15.40 4.43
N PHE A 95 -5.94 -14.15 4.12
CA PHE A 95 -6.65 -13.32 3.14
C PHE A 95 -5.91 -13.15 1.80
N THR A 96 -4.74 -13.76 1.64
CA THR A 96 -3.85 -13.49 0.51
C THR A 96 -4.35 -14.03 -0.83
N TRP A 97 -5.03 -15.19 -0.87
CA TRP A 97 -5.27 -15.84 -2.17
C TRP A 97 -6.26 -15.12 -3.11
N HIS A 98 -7.39 -14.62 -2.59
CA HIS A 98 -8.37 -13.89 -3.40
C HIS A 98 -7.84 -12.52 -3.82
N ALA A 99 -7.17 -11.83 -2.89
CA ALA A 99 -6.48 -10.57 -3.16
C ALA A 99 -5.38 -10.75 -4.21
N SER A 100 -4.52 -11.77 -4.09
CA SER A 100 -3.47 -12.05 -5.06
C SER A 100 -4.02 -12.39 -6.44
N LYS A 101 -5.15 -13.11 -6.53
CA LYS A 101 -5.82 -13.34 -7.83
C LYS A 101 -6.35 -12.06 -8.46
N LEU A 102 -6.95 -11.18 -7.66
CA LEU A 102 -7.44 -9.90 -8.16
C LEU A 102 -6.27 -9.02 -8.60
N LEU A 103 -5.23 -8.90 -7.79
CA LEU A 103 -4.02 -8.13 -8.10
C LEU A 103 -3.30 -8.67 -9.34
N ALA A 104 -3.17 -9.99 -9.49
CA ALA A 104 -2.56 -10.62 -10.66
C ALA A 104 -3.35 -10.39 -11.98
N ARG A 105 -4.61 -9.95 -11.91
CA ARG A 105 -5.35 -9.51 -13.11
C ARG A 105 -4.90 -8.14 -13.60
N PHE A 106 -4.32 -7.30 -12.73
CA PHE A 106 -3.96 -5.91 -13.02
C PHE A 106 -2.45 -5.65 -12.97
N PHE A 107 -1.68 -6.48 -12.27
CA PHE A 107 -0.24 -6.29 -12.06
C PHE A 107 0.56 -7.52 -12.52
N TYR A 108 1.72 -7.26 -13.14
CA TYR A 108 2.55 -8.27 -13.81
C TYR A 108 3.30 -9.21 -12.85
N ILE A 109 3.65 -8.75 -11.64
CA ILE A 109 4.40 -9.53 -10.63
C ILE A 109 3.80 -9.28 -9.25
N SER A 110 3.37 -10.33 -8.56
CA SER A 110 3.05 -10.30 -7.12
C SER A 110 4.06 -11.16 -6.36
N THR A 111 4.80 -10.57 -5.42
CA THR A 111 5.73 -11.29 -4.55
C THR A 111 5.42 -10.98 -3.09
N ASP A 112 5.17 -12.02 -2.29
CA ASP A 112 4.97 -11.89 -0.86
C ASP A 112 6.31 -11.97 -0.11
N PHE A 113 6.56 -10.99 0.76
CA PHE A 113 7.74 -10.94 1.60
C PHE A 113 7.34 -11.14 3.07
N ALA A 114 7.70 -12.28 3.65
CA ALA A 114 7.43 -12.54 5.06
C ALA A 114 8.50 -11.88 5.95
N LEU A 115 8.09 -10.92 6.77
CA LEU A 115 8.96 -10.33 7.80
C LEU A 115 8.89 -11.22 9.06
N GLU A 116 9.97 -11.94 9.38
CA GLU A 116 10.02 -12.70 10.64
C GLU A 116 10.14 -11.78 11.86
N ARG A 117 9.41 -12.14 12.92
CA ARG A 117 9.23 -11.37 14.17
C ARG A 117 10.51 -11.29 14.99
N LYS A 118 11.48 -10.47 14.60
CA LYS A 118 12.43 -9.76 15.48
C LYS A 118 13.46 -9.04 14.60
N ILE A 119 13.44 -7.71 14.67
CA ILE A 119 14.38 -6.79 14.01
C ILE A 119 14.14 -6.71 12.50
N SER A 120 13.97 -5.48 12.02
CA SER A 120 13.85 -5.06 10.63
C SER A 120 15.06 -5.46 9.78
N ARG A 121 15.20 -6.76 9.49
CA ARG A 121 16.11 -7.32 8.49
C ARG A 121 15.28 -7.87 7.35
N PHE A 122 15.38 -7.22 6.20
CA PHE A 122 14.84 -7.71 4.94
C PHE A 122 15.50 -9.07 4.63
N PHE A 123 14.74 -10.16 4.72
CA PHE A 123 15.11 -11.47 4.16
C PHE A 123 14.02 -11.99 3.23
N THR A 124 14.38 -12.26 1.97
CA THR A 124 13.48 -12.80 0.94
C THR A 124 13.24 -14.28 1.13
N SER A 125 11.99 -14.69 1.38
CA SER A 125 11.37 -15.90 0.80
C SER A 125 9.85 -15.80 1.01
N SER A 126 9.03 -15.80 -0.03
CA SER A 126 8.65 -17.03 -0.72
C SER A 126 8.04 -16.70 -2.09
N PHE A 127 8.43 -17.50 -3.09
CA PHE A 127 8.00 -17.43 -4.48
C PHE A 127 6.47 -17.57 -4.63
N SER A 128 5.86 -16.67 -5.41
CA SER A 128 4.60 -16.93 -6.14
C SER A 128 4.66 -16.18 -7.46
N LEU A 129 5.59 -16.61 -8.32
CA LEU A 129 5.80 -16.07 -9.65
C LEU A 129 4.69 -16.60 -10.58
N PHE A 130 3.54 -15.93 -10.64
CA PHE A 130 2.55 -16.20 -11.69
C PHE A 130 2.89 -15.35 -12.92
N PHE A 131 3.69 -15.93 -13.83
CA PHE A 131 3.78 -15.42 -15.19
C PHE A 131 2.49 -15.79 -15.94
N ARG A 132 1.76 -14.80 -16.46
CA ARG A 132 0.81 -15.05 -17.55
C ARG A 132 1.23 -14.25 -18.78
N ILE A 133 1.83 -14.98 -19.71
CA ILE A 133 2.02 -14.58 -21.10
C ILE A 133 0.66 -14.71 -21.79
N THR A 134 0.20 -13.64 -22.42
CA THR A 134 -0.42 -13.57 -23.77
C THR A 134 -0.63 -12.11 -24.10
#